data_AF-N8RIM6-F1
#
_entry.id   AF-N8RIM6-F1
#
_cell.length_a   1.000
_cell.length_b   1.000
_cell.length_c   1.000
_cell.angle_alpha   90.00
_cell.angle_beta   90.00
_cell.angle_gamma   90.00
#
_symmetry.space_group_name_H-M   'P 1'
#
loop_
_entity.id
_entity.type
_entity.pdbx_description
1 polymer ?
#
loop_
_entity_poly.entity_id
_entity_poly.type
_entity_poly.pdbx_seq_one_letter_code
_entity_poly.pdbx_strand_id
1 'polypeptide(L)'
;MQISLKTFHTRKLTLNTIIDDFVKENSNDFELSLRVGIVNSESNMDAIIQFSISLNAENKFQLDCDYEAIFQTDTILNEELVKTEKFLHINAPAIAYPYVRAFISNVLLVSNLDPAILPVINFQKLFENNIKSIS
;
A
#
# COMPACT_ATOMS: atom_id res chain seq x y z
N MET A 1 -6.29 -1.80 21.73
CA MET A 1 -6.62 -0.67 20.86
C MET A 1 -7.72 -1.10 19.90
N GLN A 2 -8.85 -0.42 19.91
CA GLN A 2 -9.84 -0.51 18.83
C GLN A 2 -9.45 0.45 17.71
N ILE A 3 -9.62 0.00 16.47
CA ILE A 3 -9.30 0.78 15.28
C ILE A 3 -10.39 0.57 14.24
N SER A 4 -10.80 1.64 13.58
CA SER A 4 -11.77 1.61 12.48
C SER A 4 -11.23 2.36 11.27
N LEU A 5 -11.46 1.81 10.07
CA LEU A 5 -11.10 2.49 8.83
C LEU A 5 -12.02 3.71 8.67
N LYS A 6 -11.45 4.92 8.70
CA LYS A 6 -12.19 6.18 8.62
C LYS A 6 -12.36 6.64 7.17
N THR A 7 -11.27 6.62 6.41
CA THR A 7 -11.26 6.98 4.99
C THR A 7 -10.02 6.43 4.30
N PHE A 8 -10.02 6.43 2.97
CA PHE A 8 -8.87 6.13 2.15
C PHE A 8 -8.89 6.94 0.86
N HIS A 9 -7.73 7.21 0.29
CA HIS A 9 -7.62 7.92 -0.97
C HIS A 9 -6.29 7.66 -1.66
N THR A 10 -6.26 7.88 -2.98
CA THR A 10 -5.03 7.83 -3.77
C THR A 10 -4.36 9.19 -3.70
N ARG A 11 -3.12 9.24 -3.19
CA ARG A 11 -2.32 10.46 -3.07
C ARG A 11 -1.55 10.76 -4.35
N LYS A 12 -1.03 9.73 -5.01
CA LYS A 12 -0.33 9.85 -6.30
C LYS A 12 -0.63 8.61 -7.14
N LEU A 13 -0.87 8.80 -8.42
CA LEU A 13 -0.93 7.74 -9.41
C LEU A 13 -0.18 8.18 -10.65
N THR A 14 0.68 7.32 -11.16
CA THR A 14 1.35 7.48 -12.46
C THR A 14 1.22 6.16 -13.20
N LEU A 15 0.78 6.21 -14.45
CA LEU A 15 0.69 5.07 -15.34
C LEU A 15 1.29 5.48 -16.69
N ASN A 16 2.40 4.84 -17.05
CA ASN A 16 3.06 5.02 -18.33
C ASN A 16 2.89 3.74 -19.14
N THR A 17 2.30 3.81 -20.32
CA THR A 17 2.20 2.67 -21.25
C THR A 17 3.42 2.65 -22.16
N ILE A 18 4.05 1.48 -22.30
CA ILE A 18 5.15 1.25 -23.22
C ILE A 18 4.55 0.49 -24.41
N ILE A 19 4.61 1.09 -25.60
CA ILE A 19 4.17 0.44 -26.83
C ILE A 19 5.45 0.03 -27.56
N ASP A 20 5.88 -1.20 -27.36
CA ASP A 20 6.99 -1.78 -28.11
C ASP A 20 6.50 -3.00 -28.90
N ASP A 21 6.78 -3.04 -30.21
CA ASP A 21 6.31 -4.05 -31.16
C ASP A 21 6.98 -5.45 -30.97
N PHE A 22 7.78 -5.62 -29.92
CA PHE A 22 8.58 -6.83 -29.68
C PHE A 22 8.13 -7.58 -28.43
N VAL A 23 7.47 -8.73 -28.65
CA VAL A 23 7.09 -9.67 -27.58
C VAL A 23 8.32 -10.48 -27.15
N LYS A 24 8.93 -10.12 -26.02
CA LYS A 24 9.79 -11.03 -25.24
C LYS A 24 9.00 -11.66 -24.09
N GLU A 25 9.53 -12.75 -23.53
CA GLU A 25 8.96 -13.36 -22.31
C GLU A 25 8.83 -12.29 -21.23
N ASN A 26 7.62 -12.14 -20.68
CA ASN A 26 7.29 -11.07 -19.76
C ASN A 26 7.61 -11.50 -18.32
N SER A 27 8.47 -10.75 -17.63
CA SER A 27 8.46 -10.68 -16.16
C SER A 27 7.67 -9.46 -15.70
N ASN A 28 6.86 -9.64 -14.66
CA ASN A 28 6.23 -8.54 -13.95
C ASN A 28 6.95 -8.36 -12.61
N ASP A 29 7.51 -7.17 -12.38
CA ASP A 29 8.07 -6.80 -11.10
C ASP A 29 7.02 -6.07 -10.27
N PHE A 30 6.94 -6.45 -9.00
CA PHE A 30 6.04 -5.84 -8.03
C PHE A 30 6.82 -5.50 -6.77
N GLU A 31 6.77 -4.23 -6.40
CA GLU A 31 7.31 -3.72 -5.15
C GLU A 31 6.20 -3.06 -4.34
N LEU A 32 6.22 -3.33 -3.03
CA LEU A 32 5.34 -2.71 -2.06
C LEU A 32 6.18 -2.26 -0.87
N SER A 33 6.06 -0.99 -0.52
CA SER A 33 6.54 -0.45 0.75
C SER A 33 5.39 0.11 1.56
N LEU A 34 5.52 -0.02 2.89
CA LEU A 34 4.54 0.43 3.86
C LEU A 34 5.16 1.48 4.77
N ARG A 35 4.44 2.58 4.99
CA ARG A 35 4.76 3.56 6.04
C ARG A 35 3.55 3.73 6.96
N VAL A 36 3.81 3.82 8.25
CA VAL A 36 2.80 4.06 9.29
C VAL A 36 3.16 5.37 9.98
N GLY A 37 2.17 6.24 10.16
CA GLY A 37 2.35 7.54 10.79
C GLY A 37 1.13 7.99 11.59
N ILE A 38 1.22 9.21 12.12
CA ILE A 38 0.15 9.90 12.84
C ILE A 38 -0.38 11.04 11.96
N VAL A 39 -1.69 11.15 11.84
CA VAL A 39 -2.31 12.35 11.25
C VAL A 39 -2.28 13.44 12.30
N ASN A 40 -1.48 14.48 12.04
CA ASN A 40 -1.33 15.61 12.95
C ASN A 40 -2.68 16.34 13.07
N SER A 41 -3.36 16.09 14.18
CA SER A 41 -4.70 16.59 14.52
C SER A 41 -4.73 16.93 16.00
N GLU A 42 -5.69 17.73 16.45
CA GLU A 42 -5.76 18.13 17.87
C GLU A 42 -5.80 16.94 18.84
N SER A 43 -6.31 15.78 18.40
CA SER A 43 -6.42 14.57 19.22
C SER A 43 -5.31 13.54 19.01
N ASN A 44 -4.56 13.58 17.90
CA ASN A 44 -3.61 12.52 17.50
C ASN A 44 -4.18 11.09 17.59
N MET A 45 -5.48 10.92 17.32
CA MET A 45 -6.17 9.62 17.35
C MET A 45 -6.37 9.02 15.96
N ASP A 46 -5.74 9.60 14.93
CA ASP A 46 -5.85 9.11 13.56
C ASP A 46 -4.46 8.60 13.13
N ALA A 47 -4.37 7.30 12.84
CA ALA A 47 -3.21 6.68 12.22
C ALA A 47 -3.33 6.75 10.70
N ILE A 48 -2.22 6.96 10.01
CA ILE A 48 -2.14 6.90 8.55
C ILE A 48 -1.27 5.72 8.12
N ILE A 49 -1.81 4.91 7.21
CA ILE A 49 -1.14 3.79 6.56
C ILE A 49 -0.93 4.15 5.09
N GLN A 50 0.32 4.36 4.70
CA GLN A 50 0.69 4.71 3.34
C GLN A 50 1.30 3.48 2.64
N PHE A 51 0.68 3.09 1.53
CA PHE A 51 1.17 2.09 0.60
C PHE A 51 1.85 2.82 -0.56
N SER A 52 3.12 2.53 -0.81
CA SER A 52 3.81 2.94 -2.04
C SER A 52 4.06 1.68 -2.86
N ILE A 53 3.40 1.61 -4.02
CA ILE A 53 3.41 0.45 -4.92
C ILE A 53 4.08 0.84 -6.22
N SER A 54 4.99 0.00 -6.68
CA SER A 54 5.53 0.05 -8.04
C SER A 54 5.25 -1.27 -8.74
N LEU A 55 4.71 -1.17 -9.95
CA LEU A 55 4.43 -2.27 -10.84
C LEU A 55 5.11 -1.99 -12.17
N ASN A 56 5.98 -2.89 -12.58
CA ASN A 56 6.59 -2.83 -13.89
C ASN A 56 6.22 -4.11 -14.65
N ALA A 57 5.37 -3.97 -15.65
CA ALA A 57 5.10 -5.02 -16.62
C ALA A 57 5.98 -4.73 -17.84
N GLU A 58 7.04 -5.51 -18.01
CA GLU A 58 8.04 -5.29 -19.05
C GLU A 58 7.38 -5.09 -20.43
N ASN A 59 7.80 -4.04 -21.15
CA ASN A 59 7.27 -3.67 -22.48
C ASN A 59 5.75 -3.45 -22.56
N LYS A 60 5.05 -3.32 -21.43
CA LYS A 60 3.61 -3.03 -21.37
C LYS A 60 3.30 -1.74 -20.65
N PHE A 61 3.68 -1.64 -19.38
CA PHE A 61 3.41 -0.45 -18.58
C PHE A 61 4.29 -0.38 -17.32
N GLN A 62 4.45 0.84 -16.84
CA GLN A 62 4.94 1.13 -15.50
C GLN A 62 3.87 1.89 -14.72
N LEU A 63 3.52 1.41 -13.52
CA LEU A 63 2.56 2.04 -12.63
C LEU A 63 3.20 2.29 -11.27
N ASP A 64 3.14 3.54 -10.82
CA ASP A 64 3.53 3.95 -9.47
C ASP A 64 2.32 4.55 -8.75
N CYS A 65 2.03 4.06 -7.55
CA CYS A 65 0.85 4.46 -6.78
C CYS A 65 1.21 4.68 -5.31
N ASP A 66 0.94 5.89 -4.82
CA ASP A 66 0.87 6.17 -3.38
C ASP A 66 -0.61 6.19 -2.96
N TYR A 67 -0.97 5.29 -2.05
CA TYR A 67 -2.31 5.14 -1.53
C TYR A 67 -2.31 5.25 -0.01
N GLU A 68 -3.27 5.98 0.55
CA GLU A 68 -3.33 6.27 1.98
C GLU A 68 -4.65 5.81 2.57
N ALA A 69 -4.58 5.10 3.69
CA ALA A 69 -5.72 4.73 4.51
C ALA A 69 -5.57 5.33 5.90
N ILE A 70 -6.61 6.03 6.36
CA ILE A 70 -6.66 6.65 7.67
C ILE A 70 -7.54 5.81 8.58
N PHE A 71 -7.00 5.44 9.73
CA PHE A 71 -7.69 4.68 10.76
C PHE A 71 -7.86 5.54 12.00
N GLN A 72 -9.07 5.58 12.53
CA GLN A 72 -9.35 6.16 13.83
C GLN A 72 -9.00 5.15 14.92
N THR A 73 -8.33 5.58 15.97
CA THR A 73 -7.97 4.81 17.15
C THR A 73 -8.72 5.31 18.38
N ASP A 74 -8.95 4.43 19.35
CA ASP A 74 -9.48 4.78 20.68
C ASP A 74 -8.40 5.32 21.64
N THR A 75 -7.16 5.42 21.16
CA THR A 75 -5.97 5.75 21.94
C THR A 75 -5.21 6.90 21.27
N ILE A 76 -4.72 7.86 22.06
CA ILE A 76 -3.85 8.94 21.56
C ILE A 76 -2.52 8.34 21.12
N LEU A 77 -2.15 8.60 19.87
CA LEU A 77 -0.93 8.09 19.27
C LEU A 77 0.27 8.97 19.61
N ASN A 78 1.42 8.33 19.80
CA ASN A 78 2.73 8.97 19.85
C ASN A 78 3.72 8.17 18.99
N GLU A 79 4.92 8.70 18.76
CA GLU A 79 5.89 8.08 17.85
C GLU A 79 6.31 6.66 18.29
N GLU A 80 6.41 6.42 19.60
CA GLU A 80 6.80 5.11 20.14
C GLU A 80 5.70 4.08 19.91
N LEU A 81 4.45 4.44 20.19
CA LEU A 81 3.29 3.58 19.99
C LEU A 81 3.12 3.24 18.50
N VAL A 82 3.28 4.23 17.61
CA VAL A 82 3.22 3.98 16.17
C VAL A 82 4.28 2.99 15.70
N LYS A 83 5.49 2.99 16.29
CA LYS A 83 6.57 2.06 15.92
C LYS A 83 6.36 0.65 16.47
N THR A 84 5.76 0.53 17.65
CA THR A 84 5.68 -0.74 18.39
C THR A 84 4.34 -1.46 18.27
N GLU A 85 3.27 -0.73 17.94
CA GLU A 85 1.92 -1.30 17.87
C GLU A 85 1.74 -2.17 16.62
N LYS A 86 1.85 -3.48 16.82
CA LYS A 86 1.71 -4.51 15.79
C LYS A 86 0.42 -4.37 15.00
N PHE A 87 -0.67 -3.96 15.64
CA PHE A 87 -1.95 -3.82 14.96
C PHE A 87 -1.89 -2.79 13.82
N LEU A 88 -1.13 -1.70 13.98
CA LEU A 88 -0.95 -0.68 12.93
C LEU A 88 -0.12 -1.18 11.75
N HIS A 89 0.80 -2.12 11.98
CA HIS A 89 1.70 -2.64 10.94
C HIS A 89 1.22 -3.92 10.27
N ILE A 90 0.26 -4.63 10.87
CA ILE A 90 -0.21 -5.93 10.39
C ILE A 90 -1.70 -5.86 10.03
N ASN A 91 -2.55 -5.55 11.01
CA ASN A 91 -4.00 -5.63 10.84
C ASN A 91 -4.55 -4.45 10.03
N ALA A 92 -4.12 -3.22 10.34
CA ALA A 92 -4.53 -2.03 9.60
C ALA A 92 -4.22 -2.16 8.09
N PRO A 93 -2.97 -2.48 7.67
CA PRO A 93 -2.71 -2.69 6.26
C PRO A 93 -3.42 -3.90 5.66
N ALA A 94 -3.63 -4.99 6.41
CA ALA A 94 -4.42 -6.13 5.93
C ALA A 94 -5.89 -5.76 5.63
N ILE A 95 -6.46 -4.80 6.36
CA ILE A 95 -7.81 -4.26 6.12
C ILE A 95 -7.82 -3.31 4.92
N ALA A 96 -6.81 -2.45 4.78
CA ALA A 96 -6.77 -1.43 3.71
C ALA A 96 -6.29 -1.97 2.35
N TYR A 97 -5.39 -2.95 2.33
CA TYR A 97 -4.80 -3.48 1.11
C TYR A 97 -5.80 -4.02 0.07
N PRO A 98 -6.92 -4.68 0.45
CA PRO A 98 -7.97 -5.05 -0.50
C PRO A 98 -8.49 -3.88 -1.34
N TYR A 99 -8.61 -2.69 -0.75
CA TYR A 99 -9.04 -1.48 -1.47
C TYR A 99 -7.97 -1.01 -2.46
N VAL A 100 -6.70 -1.04 -2.05
CA VAL A 100 -5.56 -0.70 -2.92
C VAL A 100 -5.49 -1.63 -4.13
N ARG A 101 -5.64 -2.94 -3.88
CA ARG A 101 -5.64 -3.97 -4.93
C ARG A 101 -6.80 -3.79 -5.89
N ALA A 102 -8.02 -3.58 -5.39
CA ALA A 102 -9.17 -3.31 -6.23
C ALA A 102 -9.00 -2.03 -7.06
N PHE A 103 -8.46 -0.97 -6.46
CA PHE A 103 -8.20 0.29 -7.14
C PHE A 103 -7.21 0.11 -8.31
N ILE A 104 -6.05 -0.50 -8.08
CA ILE A 104 -5.04 -0.71 -9.12
C ILE A 104 -5.57 -1.63 -10.22
N SER A 105 -6.23 -2.74 -9.87
CA SER A 105 -6.84 -3.63 -10.87
C SER A 105 -7.87 -2.89 -11.73
N ASN A 106 -8.68 -2.02 -11.13
CA ASN A 106 -9.65 -1.21 -11.87
C ASN A 106 -8.98 -0.18 -12.79
N VAL A 107 -7.93 0.51 -12.33
CA VAL A 107 -7.16 1.45 -13.17
C VAL A 107 -6.62 0.74 -14.41
N LEU A 108 -5.97 -0.41 -14.23
CA LEU A 108 -5.43 -1.18 -15.36
C LEU A 108 -6.54 -1.65 -16.30
N LEU A 109 -7.65 -2.16 -15.75
CA LEU A 109 -8.79 -2.64 -16.51
C LEU A 109 -9.39 -1.53 -17.40
N VAL A 110 -9.68 -0.35 -16.83
CA VAL A 110 -10.27 0.76 -17.60
C VAL A 110 -9.28 1.42 -18.57
N SER A 111 -7.98 1.17 -18.37
CA SER A 111 -6.92 1.53 -19.32
C SER A 111 -6.69 0.47 -20.41
N ASN A 112 -7.53 -0.56 -20.47
CA ASN A 112 -7.40 -1.67 -21.43
C ASN A 112 -6.04 -2.39 -21.33
N LEU A 113 -5.50 -2.47 -20.12
CA LEU A 113 -4.31 -3.25 -19.78
C LEU A 113 -4.74 -4.53 -19.07
N ASP A 114 -3.92 -5.58 -19.17
CA ASP A 114 -4.15 -6.80 -18.39
C ASP A 114 -4.21 -6.44 -16.90
N PRO A 115 -5.32 -6.70 -16.20
CA PRO A 115 -5.44 -6.36 -14.80
C PRO A 115 -4.42 -7.17 -14.00
N ALA A 116 -3.34 -6.52 -13.58
CA ALA A 116 -2.37 -7.13 -12.68
C ALA A 116 -3.09 -7.47 -11.38
N ILE A 117 -3.29 -8.77 -11.14
CA ILE A 117 -3.78 -9.26 -9.87
C ILE A 117 -2.62 -9.10 -8.89
N LEU A 118 -2.63 -8.02 -8.10
CA LEU A 118 -1.61 -7.86 -7.06
C LEU A 118 -1.58 -9.12 -6.18
N PRO A 119 -0.38 -9.59 -5.76
CA PRO A 119 -0.26 -10.77 -4.93
C PRO A 119 -0.92 -10.57 -3.57
N VAL A 120 -1.29 -11.67 -2.91
CA VAL A 120 -1.70 -11.60 -1.51
C VAL A 120 -0.47 -11.33 -0.66
N ILE A 121 -0.55 -10.30 0.19
CA ILE A 121 0.56 -9.89 1.06
C ILE A 121 0.38 -10.47 2.45
N ASN A 122 1.41 -11.12 2.97
CA ASN A 122 1.48 -11.50 4.38
C ASN A 122 2.13 -10.36 5.18
N PHE A 123 1.30 -9.46 5.73
CA PHE A 123 1.77 -8.30 6.48
C PHE A 123 2.50 -8.65 7.78
N GLN A 124 2.20 -9.80 8.39
CA GLN A 124 2.95 -10.29 9.55
C GLN A 124 4.41 -10.57 9.16
N LYS A 125 4.63 -11.32 8.08
CA LYS A 125 5.98 -11.61 7.57
C LYS A 125 6.71 -10.35 7.13
N LEU A 126 5.99 -9.40 6.52
CA LEU A 126 6.55 -8.11 6.11
C LEU A 126 7.04 -7.29 7.32
N PHE A 127 6.24 -7.23 8.39
CA PHE A 127 6.63 -6.56 9.63
C PHE A 127 7.83 -7.22 10.31
N GLU A 128 7.86 -8.56 10.40
CA GLU A 128 8.98 -9.32 10.97
C GLU A 128 10.29 -9.09 10.21
N ASN A 129 10.24 -9.04 8.88
CA ASN A 129 11.40 -8.77 8.05
C ASN A 129 11.95 -7.35 8.27
N ASN A 130 11.07 -6.34 8.37
CA ASN A 130 11.48 -4.97 8.64
C ASN A 130 12.20 -4.83 9.99
N ILE A 131 11.76 -5.55 11.03
CA ILE A 131 12.45 -5.55 12.33
C ILE A 131 13.85 -6.17 12.22
N LYS A 132 13.98 -7.29 11.49
CA LYS A 132 15.26 -7.99 11.31
C LYS A 132 16.27 -7.19 10.49
N SER A 133 15.84 -6.37 9.54
CA SER A 133 16.72 -5.50 8.77
C SER A 133 17.29 -4.31 9.56
N ILE A 134 16.79 -4.06 10.77
CA ILE A 134 17.25 -2.98 11.68
C ILE A 134 18.09 -3.53 12.84
N SER A 135 18.15 -4.86 13.00
CA SER A 135 18.91 -5.58 14.05
C SER A 135 20.27 -6.05 13.55
#